data_AF-V4A0V0-F1
#
_entry.id   AF-V4A0V0-F1
#
_cell.length_a   1.000
_cell.length_b   1.000
_cell.length_c   1.000
_cell.angle_alpha   90.00
_cell.angle_beta   90.00
_cell.angle_gamma   90.00
#
_symmetry.space_group_name_H-M   'P 1'
#
loop_
_entity.id
_entity.type
_entity.pdbx_description
1 polymer ?
#
loop_
_entity_poly.entity_id
_entity_poly.type
_entity_poly.pdbx_seq_one_letter_code
_entity_poly.pdbx_strand_id
1 'polypeptide(L)'
;MSYGAGIWGMVGHKKLNSVQNRASDCSRPYSLPTVCGKHKDLKSISPQTVEDLLNGKYPTIDNNYMILDCRYPYEYDGGHIQGARAPTLLRYLRSQDRLLNSDNYPSLYYPEVYILDGGYKDFYERTQNLCEPCDYIQMLDPLFTEELSIFQSKKSRGNRSREEKTRKPRVIRF
;
A
#
# COMPACT_ATOMS: atom_id res chain seq x y z
N MET A 1 4.89 -5.02 25.25
CA MET A 1 5.27 -3.74 24.62
C MET A 1 5.55 -4.00 23.15
N SER A 2 4.84 -3.25 22.30
CA SER A 2 4.80 -3.12 20.83
C SER A 2 5.92 -3.76 19.99
N TYR A 3 5.57 -4.39 18.85
CA TYR A 3 6.04 -4.04 17.49
C TYR A 3 5.10 -4.62 16.42
N GLY A 4 4.09 -3.84 16.02
CA GLY A 4 3.24 -4.13 14.87
C GLY A 4 3.93 -3.70 13.58
N ALA A 5 4.31 -4.66 12.74
CA ALA A 5 4.82 -4.42 11.40
C ALA A 5 3.65 -4.42 10.41
N GLY A 6 3.47 -3.33 9.67
CA GLY A 6 2.46 -3.25 8.62
C GLY A 6 2.36 -1.87 8.00
N ILE A 7 3.39 -1.46 7.26
CA ILE A 7 3.34 -0.27 6.41
C ILE A 7 2.49 -0.63 5.20
N TRP A 8 1.28 -0.08 5.13
CA TRP A 8 0.38 -0.15 3.97
C TRP A 8 0.86 0.78 2.85
N GLY A 9 0.69 0.43 1.58
CA GLY A 9 1.07 1.30 0.47
C GLY A 9 0.41 0.92 -0.86
N MET A 10 -0.41 1.82 -1.37
CA MET A 10 -1.14 1.79 -2.65
C MET A 10 -0.58 2.83 -3.62
N VAL A 11 -0.47 2.51 -4.91
CA VAL A 11 -0.10 3.45 -6.00
C VAL A 11 -0.87 3.09 -7.28
N GLY A 12 -1.28 3.96 -8.21
CA GLY A 12 -1.23 5.43 -8.35
C GLY A 12 -1.83 5.86 -9.72
N HIS A 13 -1.76 7.17 -9.99
CA HIS A 13 -2.41 7.92 -11.07
C HIS A 13 -1.58 8.05 -12.37
N LYS A 14 -2.16 7.82 -13.55
CA LYS A 14 -1.72 8.33 -14.88
C LYS A 14 -2.01 9.82 -15.03
N LYS A 15 -1.11 10.56 -15.69
CA LYS A 15 -1.26 11.99 -16.02
C LYS A 15 -2.61 12.30 -16.70
N LEU A 16 -3.39 13.22 -16.12
CA LEU A 16 -4.23 14.16 -16.86
C LEU A 16 -4.28 15.51 -16.15
N ASN A 17 -4.35 16.59 -16.93
CA ASN A 17 -4.12 17.97 -16.50
C ASN A 17 -5.30 18.57 -15.68
N SER A 18 -4.90 19.32 -14.64
CA SER A 18 -5.57 20.47 -13.99
C SER A 18 -6.97 20.32 -13.38
N VAL A 19 -7.11 20.61 -12.08
CA VAL A 19 -7.69 21.85 -11.49
C VAL A 19 -7.20 21.99 -10.03
N GLN A 20 -6.89 23.22 -9.59
CA GLN A 20 -6.24 23.56 -8.32
C GLN A 20 -7.24 23.76 -7.18
N ASN A 21 -6.94 23.23 -5.98
CA ASN A 21 -7.40 23.80 -4.70
C ASN A 21 -6.18 24.11 -3.82
N ARG A 22 -6.15 25.33 -3.26
CA ARG A 22 -5.04 25.89 -2.49
C ARG A 22 -5.19 25.59 -1.00
N ALA A 23 -4.15 25.03 -0.40
CA ALA A 23 -3.71 25.37 0.96
C ALA A 23 -2.19 25.18 1.07
N SER A 24 -1.57 26.08 1.83
CA SER A 24 -0.14 26.30 2.00
C SER A 24 0.58 25.11 2.66
N ASP A 25 1.37 24.36 1.89
CA ASP A 25 2.84 24.37 1.92
C ASP A 25 3.36 23.27 0.97
N CYS A 26 4.27 23.66 0.08
CA CYS A 26 5.14 22.89 -0.82
C CYS A 26 4.70 21.50 -1.37
N SER A 27 4.70 21.42 -2.71
CA SER A 27 4.44 20.28 -3.61
C SER A 27 2.96 20.05 -3.96
N ARG A 28 2.73 19.60 -5.19
CA ARG A 28 1.47 19.63 -5.96
C ARG A 28 0.21 19.25 -5.16
N PRO A 29 -0.97 19.80 -5.47
CA PRO A 29 -2.21 19.35 -4.83
C PRO A 29 -2.36 17.85 -5.09
N TYR A 30 -2.43 17.08 -4.00
CA TYR A 30 -2.72 15.66 -4.02
C TYR A 30 -4.11 15.43 -4.61
N SER A 31 -4.28 14.34 -5.35
CA SER A 31 -5.56 14.02 -5.99
C SER A 31 -6.62 13.62 -4.97
N LEU A 32 -6.21 13.10 -3.81
CA LEU A 32 -7.10 12.63 -2.73
C LEU A 32 -6.91 13.41 -1.43
N PRO A 33 -7.96 13.59 -0.60
CA PRO A 33 -7.84 14.13 0.74
C PRO A 33 -6.99 13.26 1.66
N THR A 34 -5.95 13.85 2.27
CA THR A 34 -5.02 13.14 3.16
C THR A 34 -5.30 13.41 4.64
N VAL A 35 -5.00 12.43 5.48
CA VAL A 35 -5.03 12.52 6.95
C VAL A 35 -3.63 12.39 7.55
N CYS A 36 -3.47 12.87 8.78
CA CYS A 36 -2.24 12.69 9.55
C CYS A 36 -2.11 11.22 9.99
N GLY A 37 -1.35 10.43 9.23
CA GLY A 37 -1.09 9.04 9.57
C GLY A 37 0.10 8.83 10.50
N LYS A 38 0.38 7.56 10.80
CA LYS A 38 1.50 7.13 11.67
C LYS A 38 2.88 7.53 11.16
N HIS A 39 3.06 7.58 9.84
CA HIS A 39 4.34 7.87 9.21
C HIS A 39 4.34 9.29 8.62
N LYS A 40 5.29 10.12 9.04
CA LYS A 40 5.39 11.53 8.59
C LYS A 40 5.80 11.65 7.11
N ASP A 41 6.58 10.68 6.63
CA ASP A 41 7.14 10.69 5.28
C ASP A 41 6.15 10.21 4.22
N LEU A 42 5.03 9.58 4.64
CA LEU A 42 4.06 8.97 3.75
C LEU A 42 2.68 9.60 3.95
N LYS A 43 1.97 9.80 2.84
CA LYS A 43 0.62 10.33 2.89
C LYS A 43 -0.36 9.23 3.23
N SER A 44 -1.24 9.50 4.19
CA SER A 44 -2.28 8.56 4.60
C SER A 44 -3.64 9.08 4.18
N ILE A 45 -4.56 8.18 3.85
CA ILE A 45 -5.94 8.46 3.49
C ILE A 45 -6.87 7.72 4.46
N SER A 46 -8.04 8.28 4.71
CA SER A 46 -9.01 7.65 5.61
C SER A 46 -9.75 6.50 4.92
N PRO A 47 -10.33 5.55 5.68
CA PRO A 47 -11.24 4.54 5.13
C PRO A 47 -12.41 5.16 4.35
N GLN A 48 -12.92 6.31 4.81
CA GLN A 48 -13.98 7.06 4.12
C GLN A 48 -13.56 7.49 2.72
N THR A 49 -12.31 7.93 2.55
CA THR A 49 -11.76 8.34 1.25
C THR A 49 -11.73 7.16 0.26
N VAL A 50 -11.44 5.95 0.74
CA VAL A 50 -11.43 4.74 -0.11
C VAL A 50 -12.85 4.31 -0.48
N GLU A 51 -13.80 4.38 0.45
CA GLU A 51 -15.23 4.16 0.16
C GLU A 51 -15.73 5.15 -0.90
N ASP A 52 -15.46 6.44 -0.72
CA ASP A 52 -15.80 7.49 -1.69
C ASP A 52 -15.17 7.21 -3.08
N LEU A 53 -13.94 6.69 -3.11
CA LEU A 53 -13.23 6.32 -4.34
C LEU A 53 -13.88 5.12 -5.04
N LEU A 54 -14.28 4.08 -4.29
CA LEU A 54 -14.97 2.91 -4.83
C LEU A 54 -16.37 3.27 -5.35
N ASN A 55 -17.04 4.23 -4.71
CA ASN A 55 -18.35 4.74 -5.12
C ASN A 55 -18.29 5.75 -6.29
N GLY A 56 -17.11 6.02 -6.86
CA GLY A 56 -16.96 6.91 -8.02
C GLY A 56 -17.14 8.40 -7.70
N LYS A 57 -16.90 8.82 -6.46
CA LYS A 57 -16.99 10.24 -6.05
C LYS A 57 -15.85 11.09 -6.64
N TYR A 58 -14.81 10.46 -7.16
CA TYR A 58 -13.63 11.11 -7.72
C TYR A 58 -13.47 10.80 -9.22
N PRO A 59 -14.34 11.37 -10.09
CA PRO A 59 -14.37 11.07 -11.52
C PRO A 59 -13.07 11.38 -12.26
N THR A 60 -12.24 12.29 -11.72
CA THR A 60 -10.92 12.60 -12.27
C THR A 60 -9.90 11.48 -12.09
N ILE A 61 -10.13 10.61 -11.11
CA ILE A 61 -9.25 9.49 -10.72
C ILE A 61 -9.87 8.15 -11.15
N ASP A 62 -11.17 8.13 -11.45
CA ASP A 62 -11.87 6.95 -11.92
C ASP A 62 -11.12 6.26 -13.07
N ASN A 63 -10.94 4.95 -12.96
CA ASN A 63 -10.14 4.10 -13.86
C ASN A 63 -8.61 4.26 -13.77
N ASN A 64 -8.12 5.06 -12.83
CA ASN A 64 -6.72 5.45 -12.77
C ASN A 64 -6.10 5.31 -11.38
N TYR A 65 -6.57 4.34 -10.61
CA TYR A 65 -5.98 3.95 -9.34
C TYR A 65 -5.90 2.42 -9.25
N MET A 66 -5.12 1.93 -8.30
CA MET A 66 -5.03 0.51 -8.02
C MET A 66 -4.89 0.29 -6.54
N ILE A 67 -5.79 -0.54 -5.99
CA ILE A 67 -5.73 -0.96 -4.59
C ILE A 67 -4.77 -2.15 -4.49
N LEU A 68 -3.76 -2.02 -3.64
CA LEU A 68 -2.73 -3.03 -3.39
C LEU A 68 -2.81 -3.46 -1.93
N ASP A 69 -3.13 -4.73 -1.70
CA ASP A 69 -3.04 -5.32 -0.37
C ASP A 69 -1.62 -5.84 -0.15
N CYS A 70 -1.02 -5.55 1.00
CA CYS A 70 0.34 -5.95 1.34
C CYS A 70 0.44 -6.95 2.50
N ARG A 71 -0.71 -7.48 2.97
CA ARG A 71 -0.78 -8.49 4.04
C ARG A 71 -0.28 -9.86 3.58
N TYR A 72 -0.33 -10.88 4.45
CA TYR A 72 -0.06 -12.24 4.00
C TYR A 72 -1.18 -12.77 3.09
N PRO A 73 -0.88 -13.73 2.20
CA PRO A 73 -1.88 -14.31 1.30
C PRO A 73 -3.14 -14.80 2.02
N TYR A 74 -3.01 -15.53 3.13
CA TYR A 74 -4.18 -16.00 3.88
C TYR A 74 -5.06 -14.88 4.45
N GLU A 75 -4.47 -13.74 4.84
CA GLU A 75 -5.24 -12.58 5.30
C GLU A 75 -6.02 -11.92 4.17
N TYR A 76 -5.44 -11.92 2.96
CA TYR A 76 -6.07 -11.39 1.75
C TYR A 76 -7.20 -12.32 1.27
N ASP A 77 -6.93 -13.63 1.20
CA ASP A 77 -7.90 -14.63 0.78
C ASP A 77 -9.07 -14.73 1.77
N GLY A 78 -8.80 -14.47 3.06
CA GLY A 78 -9.80 -14.35 4.12
C GLY A 78 -10.62 -13.06 4.13
N GLY A 79 -10.41 -12.16 3.18
CA GLY A 79 -11.17 -10.93 3.05
C GLY A 79 -10.29 -9.74 2.72
N HIS A 80 -10.60 -9.07 1.62
CA HIS A 80 -9.90 -7.87 1.17
C HIS A 80 -10.88 -6.84 0.57
N ILE A 81 -10.42 -5.61 0.38
CA ILE A 81 -11.22 -4.56 -0.26
C ILE A 81 -11.52 -4.97 -1.71
N GLN A 82 -12.77 -4.81 -2.16
CA GLN A 82 -13.17 -5.12 -3.54
C GLN A 82 -12.25 -4.45 -4.57
N GLY A 83 -11.81 -5.23 -5.55
CA GLY A 83 -10.87 -4.79 -6.58
C GLY A 83 -9.42 -4.64 -6.13
N ALA A 84 -9.09 -4.90 -4.85
CA ALA A 84 -7.71 -4.96 -4.39
C ALA A 84 -6.94 -6.09 -5.06
N ARG A 85 -5.68 -5.83 -5.37
CA ARG A 85 -4.76 -6.81 -5.95
C ARG A 85 -3.90 -7.43 -4.86
N ALA A 86 -3.66 -8.73 -5.02
CA ALA A 86 -2.89 -9.54 -4.09
C ALA A 86 -1.45 -9.00 -3.87
N PRO A 87 -0.84 -9.29 -2.71
CA PRO A 87 0.50 -8.82 -2.33
C PRO A 87 1.64 -9.17 -3.31
N THR A 88 1.44 -10.22 -4.11
CA THR A 88 2.39 -10.64 -5.15
C THR A 88 2.59 -9.55 -6.21
N LEU A 89 1.50 -8.88 -6.63
CA LEU A 89 1.55 -7.81 -7.63
C LEU A 89 2.32 -6.59 -7.12
N LEU A 90 2.09 -6.18 -5.87
CA LEU A 90 2.81 -5.07 -5.25
C LEU A 90 4.32 -5.31 -5.28
N ARG A 91 4.77 -6.51 -4.90
CA ARG A 91 6.19 -6.87 -4.90
C ARG A 91 6.77 -6.81 -6.32
N TYR A 92 6.03 -7.32 -7.30
CA TYR A 92 6.43 -7.29 -8.70
C TYR A 92 6.56 -5.86 -9.21
N LEU A 93 5.55 -5.02 -9.03
CA LEU A 93 5.54 -3.63 -9.52
C LEU A 93 6.66 -2.80 -8.91
N ARG A 94 6.90 -2.91 -7.60
CA ARG A 94 8.03 -2.23 -6.95
C ARG A 94 9.37 -2.69 -7.50
N SER A 95 9.51 -3.99 -7.78
CA SER A 95 10.75 -4.53 -8.35
C SER A 95 10.98 -4.01 -9.77
N GLN A 96 9.95 -4.01 -10.60
CA GLN A 96 10.05 -3.54 -11.99
C GLN A 96 10.30 -2.03 -12.06
N ASP A 97 9.58 -1.24 -11.27
CA ASP A 97 9.77 0.22 -11.23
C ASP A 97 11.20 0.60 -10.82
N ARG A 98 11.80 -0.11 -9.85
CA ARG A 98 13.19 0.12 -9.44
C ARG A 98 14.23 -0.41 -10.43
N LEU A 99 13.90 -1.45 -11.19
CA LEU A 99 14.76 -1.94 -12.26
C LEU A 99 14.80 -0.94 -13.42
N LEU A 100 13.64 -0.45 -13.85
CA LEU A 100 13.51 0.48 -14.97
C LEU A 100 14.06 1.87 -14.65
N ASN A 101 13.99 2.30 -13.38
CA ASN A 101 14.53 3.59 -12.93
C ASN A 101 15.90 3.46 -12.25
N SER A 102 16.68 2.40 -12.54
CA SER A 102 18.00 2.18 -11.92
C SER A 102 18.95 3.36 -12.10
N ASP A 103 18.93 3.95 -13.30
CA ASP A 103 19.87 5.01 -13.71
C ASP A 103 19.26 6.41 -13.56
N ASN A 104 17.94 6.50 -13.36
CA ASN A 104 17.19 7.75 -13.25
C ASN A 104 16.65 7.99 -11.84
N TYR A 105 17.32 7.44 -10.83
CA TYR A 105 16.97 7.65 -9.44
C TYR A 105 16.96 9.15 -9.11
N PRO A 106 15.92 9.70 -8.44
CA PRO A 106 14.83 9.02 -7.71
C PRO A 106 13.48 8.91 -8.48
N SER A 107 13.47 8.99 -9.81
CA SER A 107 12.23 8.96 -10.61
C SER A 107 11.41 7.69 -10.39
N LEU A 108 10.09 7.83 -10.39
CA LEU A 108 9.11 6.76 -10.23
C LEU A 108 8.04 6.87 -11.32
N TYR A 109 7.59 5.72 -11.84
CA TYR A 109 6.43 5.67 -12.73
C TYR A 109 5.12 6.00 -11.98
N TYR A 110 5.17 5.81 -10.67
CA TYR A 110 4.08 5.76 -9.73
C TYR A 110 4.37 6.77 -8.59
N PRO A 111 4.28 8.09 -8.86
CA PRO A 111 4.78 9.13 -7.95
C PRO A 111 3.83 9.43 -6.78
N GLU A 112 2.55 9.06 -6.88
CA GLU A 112 1.51 9.41 -5.91
C GLU A 112 1.02 8.17 -5.17
N VAL A 113 1.63 7.91 -4.01
CA VAL A 113 1.41 6.74 -3.15
C VAL A 113 0.66 7.15 -1.89
N TYR A 114 -0.36 6.37 -1.51
CA TYR A 114 -1.11 6.56 -0.28
C TYR A 114 -1.09 5.32 0.61
N ILE A 115 -1.14 5.54 1.92
CA ILE A 115 -1.36 4.52 2.95
C ILE A 115 -2.82 4.60 3.39
N LEU A 116 -3.50 3.47 3.50
CA LEU A 116 -4.79 3.42 4.19
C LEU A 116 -4.56 3.53 5.70
N ASP A 117 -5.00 4.64 6.30
CA ASP A 117 -4.95 4.82 7.74
C ASP A 117 -5.91 3.85 8.43
N GLY A 118 -5.47 3.24 9.55
CA GLY A 118 -6.21 2.16 10.21
C GLY A 118 -6.13 0.78 9.52
N GLY A 119 -5.70 0.75 8.24
CA GLY A 119 -5.58 -0.47 7.45
C GLY A 119 -6.93 -1.16 7.16
N TYR A 120 -6.88 -2.43 6.75
CA TYR A 120 -8.09 -3.18 6.40
C TYR A 120 -9.04 -3.37 7.58
N LYS A 121 -8.53 -3.50 8.82
CA LYS A 121 -9.36 -3.67 10.02
C LYS A 121 -10.40 -2.55 10.15
N ASP A 122 -9.93 -1.30 10.16
CA ASP A 122 -10.79 -0.13 10.36
C ASP A 122 -11.67 0.15 9.13
N PHE A 123 -11.24 -0.27 7.94
CA PHE A 123 -12.08 -0.24 6.73
C PHE A 123 -13.20 -1.28 6.79
N TYR A 124 -12.89 -2.52 7.16
CA TYR A 124 -13.85 -3.61 7.28
C TYR A 124 -14.91 -3.31 8.35
N GLU A 125 -14.52 -2.77 9.50
CA GLU A 125 -15.47 -2.35 10.56
C GLU A 125 -16.46 -1.28 10.07
N ARG A 126 -16.09 -0.48 9.05
CA ARG A 126 -16.92 0.59 8.49
C ARG A 126 -17.79 0.12 7.33
N THR A 127 -17.21 -0.59 6.37
CA THR A 127 -17.85 -0.83 5.06
C THR A 127 -17.64 -2.28 4.59
N GLN A 128 -18.26 -3.22 5.31
CA GLN A 128 -18.17 -4.66 5.03
C GLN A 128 -18.65 -5.05 3.62
N ASN A 129 -19.67 -4.36 3.11
CA ASN A 129 -20.24 -4.62 1.78
C ASN A 129 -19.30 -4.31 0.61
N LEU A 130 -18.19 -3.60 0.86
CA LEU A 130 -17.13 -3.34 -0.11
C LEU A 130 -15.92 -4.28 0.07
N CYS A 131 -16.12 -5.42 0.72
CA CYS A 131 -15.09 -6.44 0.95
C CYS A 131 -15.45 -7.77 0.28
N GLU A 132 -14.45 -8.50 -0.18
CA GLU A 132 -14.59 -9.80 -0.83
C GLU A 132 -13.46 -10.76 -0.38
N PRO A 133 -13.78 -11.95 0.17
CA PRO A 133 -15.06 -12.26 0.82
C PRO A 133 -15.38 -11.22 1.93
N CYS A 134 -16.66 -11.13 2.31
CA CYS A 134 -17.12 -10.25 3.39
C CYS A 134 -16.73 -10.83 4.76
N ASP A 135 -15.43 -10.91 5.01
CA ASP A 135 -14.82 -11.45 6.22
C ASP A 135 -13.50 -10.73 6.53
N TYR A 136 -12.93 -11.01 7.71
CA TYR A 136 -11.66 -10.47 8.16
C TYR A 136 -10.87 -11.48 8.98
N ILE A 137 -9.77 -11.97 8.39
CA ILE A 137 -8.78 -12.81 9.08
C ILE A 137 -7.62 -11.94 9.56
N GLN A 138 -7.30 -12.07 10.85
CA GLN A 138 -6.18 -11.38 11.47
C GLN A 138 -4.85 -12.11 11.20
N MET A 139 -3.76 -11.36 11.13
CA MET A 139 -2.42 -11.94 10.99
C MET A 139 -2.10 -13.04 12.02
N LEU A 140 -2.52 -12.88 13.28
CA LEU A 140 -2.26 -13.83 14.37
C LEU A 140 -3.41 -14.81 14.60
N ASP A 141 -4.21 -15.10 13.58
CA ASP A 141 -5.29 -16.08 13.67
C ASP A 141 -4.72 -17.48 14.01
N PRO A 142 -5.24 -18.16 15.05
CA PRO A 142 -4.78 -19.48 15.46
C PRO A 142 -4.79 -20.53 14.33
N LEU A 143 -5.74 -20.43 13.40
CA LEU A 143 -5.90 -21.37 12.29
C LEU A 143 -4.78 -21.25 11.24
N PHE A 144 -4.06 -20.12 11.22
CA PHE A 144 -3.04 -19.82 10.21
C PHE A 144 -1.62 -19.69 10.79
N THR A 145 -1.40 -20.20 12.01
CA THR A 145 -0.10 -20.15 12.69
C THR A 145 1.02 -20.84 11.91
N GLU A 146 0.73 -21.99 11.27
CA GLU A 146 1.69 -22.71 10.43
C GLU A 146 2.08 -21.89 9.19
N GLU A 147 1.10 -21.34 8.48
CA GLU A 147 1.35 -20.49 7.30
C GLU A 147 2.16 -19.25 7.65
N LEU A 148 1.80 -18.57 8.74
CA LEU A 148 2.55 -17.42 9.25
C LEU A 148 4.02 -17.77 9.48
N SER A 149 4.31 -18.92 10.08
CA SER A 149 5.68 -19.39 10.33
C SER A 149 6.48 -19.58 9.02
N ILE A 150 5.83 -20.11 7.98
CA ILE A 150 6.42 -20.31 6.65
C ILE A 150 6.81 -18.97 6.05
N PHE A 151 5.94 -17.96 6.10
CA PHE A 151 6.25 -16.63 5.55
C PHE A 151 7.36 -15.91 6.33
N GLN A 152 7.36 -16.01 7.65
CA GLN A 152 8.40 -15.41 8.49
C GLN A 152 9.78 -16.06 8.26
N SER A 153 9.83 -17.39 8.11
CA SER A 153 11.08 -18.11 7.81
C SER A 153 11.66 -17.75 6.45
N LYS A 154 10.83 -17.47 5.43
CA LYS A 154 11.27 -17.00 4.12
C LYS A 154 11.88 -15.59 4.18
N LYS A 155 11.33 -14.72 5.03
CA LYS A 155 11.85 -13.35 5.25
C LYS A 155 13.26 -13.37 5.86
N SER A 156 13.55 -14.30 6.78
CA SER A 156 14.87 -14.44 7.39
C SER A 156 15.92 -15.05 6.46
N ARG A 157 15.51 -15.85 5.46
CA ARG A 157 16.40 -16.38 4.41
C ARG A 157 16.75 -15.35 3.34
N GLY A 158 15.82 -14.46 2.99
CA GLY A 158 16.07 -13.35 2.06
C GLY A 158 17.09 -12.30 2.54
N ASN A 159 17.42 -12.30 3.83
CA ASN A 159 18.52 -11.50 4.38
C ASN A 159 19.89 -12.19 4.30
N ARG A 160 19.97 -13.52 4.16
CA ARG A 160 21.25 -14.26 4.17
C ARG A 160 21.92 -14.38 2.79
N SER A 161 21.18 -14.21 1.69
CA SER A 161 21.72 -14.37 0.33
C SER A 161 22.07 -13.05 -0.38
N ARG A 162 21.97 -11.89 0.30
CA ARG A 162 22.25 -10.56 -0.28
C ARG A 162 23.44 -9.85 0.38
N GLU A 163 24.32 -10.60 1.02
CA GLU A 163 25.53 -10.08 1.65
C GLU A 163 26.80 -10.48 0.88
N GLU A 164 26.70 -10.61 -0.44
CA GLU A 164 27.89 -10.66 -1.29
C GLU A 164 27.58 -10.18 -2.70
N LYS A 165 27.41 -8.86 -2.84
CA LYS A 165 27.85 -8.07 -4.02
C LYS A 165 27.56 -6.58 -3.79
N THR A 166 28.67 -5.86 -3.63
CA THR A 166 28.89 -4.42 -3.84
C THR A 166 28.27 -3.42 -2.84
N ARG A 167 29.18 -2.90 -2.02
CA ARG A 167 29.15 -1.68 -1.22
C ARG A 167 28.51 -0.49 -1.96
N LYS A 168 27.31 -0.06 -1.55
CA LYS A 168 26.88 1.36 -1.51
C LYS A 168 25.85 1.53 -0.37
N PRO A 169 25.89 2.63 0.40
CA PRO A 169 25.07 2.78 1.61
C PRO A 169 23.59 2.80 1.25
N ARG A 170 22.80 1.93 1.91
CA ARG A 170 21.33 1.90 1.82
C ARG A 170 20.76 3.14 2.49
N VAL A 171 20.56 4.20 1.73
CA VAL A 171 19.64 5.26 2.12
C VAL A 171 18.25 4.80 1.66
N ILE A 172 17.48 4.21 2.58
CA ILE A 172 16.04 4.06 2.39
C ILE A 172 15.46 5.44 2.66
N ARG A 173 15.19 6.20 1.60
CA ARG A 173 14.38 7.42 1.65
C ARG A 173 13.13 7.16 0.82
N PHE A 174 11.99 7.47 1.45
CA PHE A 174 10.68 7.45 0.81
C PHE A 174 10.63 8.47 -0.33
#